data_AF-X1P8B7-F1
#
_entry.id   AF-X1P8B7-F1
#
_cell.length_a   1.000
_cell.length_b   1.000
_cell.length_c   1.000
_cell.angle_alpha   90.00
_cell.angle_beta   90.00
_cell.angle_gamma   90.00
#
_symmetry.space_group_name_H-M   'P 1'
#
loop_
_entity.id
_entity.type
_entity.pdbx_description
1 polymer ?
#
loop_
_entity_poly.entity_id
_entity_poly.type
_entity_poly.pdbx_seq_one_letter_code
_entity_poly.pdbx_strand_id
1 'polypeptide(L)'
;MEFLSTQILRSVGTDEAKLLSELYDVMKGPQLFQDLDFFEIQPTPEEILRYESFRDCAQSLGDKLEVEEFDDYNLSKSTEEIGKRELGINTSRYKKDSDEYLKIRKEMLEILSKYNISLEDFLNR
;
A
#
# COMPACT_ATOMS: atom_id res chain seq x y z
N MET A 1 -5.15 4.59 39.17
CA MET A 1 -5.13 3.95 37.83
C MET A 1 -4.68 5.00 36.81
N GLU A 2 -3.38 5.29 36.71
CA GLU A 2 -2.82 6.32 35.79
C GLU A 2 -1.62 5.79 34.99
N PHE A 3 -1.48 4.46 34.85
CA PHE A 3 -0.30 3.87 34.18
C PHE A 3 -0.54 3.56 32.70
N LEU A 4 -1.77 3.25 32.30
CA LEU A 4 -2.13 2.95 30.91
C LEU A 4 -2.21 4.20 30.02
N SER A 5 -2.76 5.30 30.55
CA SER A 5 -2.92 6.57 29.83
C SER A 5 -1.58 7.21 29.44
N THR A 6 -0.57 7.11 30.30
CA THR A 6 0.76 7.70 30.09
C THR A 6 1.59 6.96 29.03
N GLN A 7 1.40 5.64 28.90
CA GLN A 7 2.08 4.87 27.86
C GLN A 7 1.49 5.13 26.47
N ILE A 8 0.17 5.29 26.37
CA ILE A 8 -0.48 5.67 25.10
C ILE A 8 -0.01 7.06 24.66
N LEU A 9 -0.04 8.06 25.56
CA LEU A 9 0.44 9.42 25.28
C LEU A 9 1.93 9.51 24.90
N ARG A 10 2.78 8.65 25.47
CA ARG A 10 4.19 8.55 25.07
C ARG A 10 4.38 7.87 23.72
N SER A 11 3.56 6.87 23.39
CA SER A 11 3.62 6.15 22.12
C SER A 11 3.35 7.10 20.94
N VAL A 12 2.34 7.98 21.02
CA VAL A 12 2.05 8.99 19.96
C VAL A 12 3.14 10.07 19.83
N GLY A 13 4.01 10.22 20.85
CA GLY A 13 5.06 11.24 20.88
C GLY A 13 6.42 10.81 20.31
N THR A 14 6.62 9.51 20.06
CA THR A 14 7.86 8.99 19.49
C THR A 14 7.99 9.37 18.01
N ASP A 15 9.19 9.65 17.55
CA ASP A 15 9.42 10.00 16.13
C ASP A 15 9.05 8.85 15.19
N GLU A 16 9.12 7.61 15.67
CA GLU A 16 8.65 6.42 14.97
C GLU A 16 7.13 6.38 14.79
N ALA A 17 6.35 6.69 15.83
CA ALA A 17 4.89 6.76 15.70
C ALA A 17 4.46 7.90 14.76
N LYS A 18 5.16 9.05 14.79
CA LYS A 18 4.91 10.15 13.86
C LYS A 18 5.23 9.75 12.43
N LEU A 19 6.38 9.09 12.21
CA LEU A 19 6.76 8.57 10.90
C LEU A 19 5.67 7.63 10.36
N LEU A 20 5.28 6.62 11.12
CA LEU A 20 4.25 5.66 10.70
C LEU A 20 2.92 6.36 10.43
N SER A 21 2.51 7.32 11.28
CA SER A 21 1.30 8.09 11.05
C SER A 21 1.34 8.86 9.73
N GLU A 22 2.45 9.54 9.43
CA GLU A 22 2.61 10.27 8.17
C GLU A 22 2.56 9.32 6.97
N LEU A 23 3.21 8.16 7.05
CA LEU A 23 3.17 7.15 5.98
C LEU A 23 1.73 6.65 5.73
N TYR A 24 0.99 6.31 6.79
CA TYR A 24 -0.41 5.89 6.67
C TYR A 24 -1.33 7.02 6.20
N ASP A 25 -1.01 8.28 6.49
CA ASP A 25 -1.81 9.41 6.01
C ASP A 25 -1.71 9.60 4.50
N VAL A 26 -0.53 9.36 3.89
CA VAL A 26 -0.39 9.35 2.42
C VAL A 26 -1.24 8.26 1.77
N MET A 27 -1.50 7.17 2.50
CA MET A 27 -2.35 6.08 2.00
C MET A 27 -3.85 6.40 2.04
N LYS A 28 -4.26 7.49 2.72
CA LYS A 28 -5.67 7.85 2.83
C LYS A 28 -6.11 8.71 1.65
N GLY A 29 -7.02 8.17 0.83
CA GLY A 29 -7.70 8.93 -0.22
C GLY A 29 -7.35 8.55 -1.66
N PRO A 30 -6.12 8.15 -2.01
CA PRO A 30 -5.80 7.68 -3.36
C PRO A 30 -6.75 6.58 -3.82
N GLN A 31 -7.18 6.68 -5.09
CA GLN A 31 -8.18 5.77 -5.63
C GLN A 31 -7.67 4.34 -5.69
N LEU A 32 -6.36 4.16 -5.90
CA LEU A 32 -5.73 2.84 -5.96
C LEU A 32 -6.02 1.97 -4.74
N PHE A 33 -6.13 2.54 -3.53
CA PHE A 33 -6.43 1.75 -2.34
C PHE A 33 -7.87 1.28 -2.27
N GLN A 34 -8.80 2.01 -2.89
CA GLN A 34 -10.18 1.53 -3.04
C GLN A 34 -10.25 0.36 -4.02
N ASP A 35 -9.42 0.39 -5.07
CA ASP A 35 -9.35 -0.68 -6.06
C ASP A 35 -8.67 -1.91 -5.49
N LEU A 36 -7.63 -1.74 -4.68
CA LEU A 36 -7.03 -2.83 -3.90
C LEU A 36 -8.00 -3.38 -2.86
N ASP A 37 -8.77 -2.54 -2.17
CA ASP A 37 -9.78 -2.98 -1.20
C ASP A 37 -10.92 -3.78 -1.85
N PHE A 38 -11.30 -3.45 -3.09
CA PHE A 38 -12.21 -4.28 -3.89
C PHE A 38 -11.67 -5.71 -4.09
N PHE A 39 -10.35 -5.85 -4.20
CA PHE A 39 -9.66 -7.15 -4.25
C PHE A 39 -9.34 -7.75 -2.88
N GLU A 40 -9.77 -7.10 -1.79
CA GLU A 40 -9.42 -7.46 -0.40
C GLU A 40 -7.90 -7.45 -0.17
N ILE A 41 -7.18 -6.58 -0.88
CA ILE A 41 -5.75 -6.34 -0.72
C ILE A 41 -5.58 -5.03 0.06
N GLN A 42 -4.91 -5.11 1.21
CA GLN A 42 -4.63 -3.95 2.04
C GLN A 42 -3.12 -3.86 2.28
N PRO A 43 -2.38 -3.15 1.40
CA PRO A 43 -0.96 -2.96 1.62
C PRO A 43 -0.74 -2.07 2.84
N THR A 44 0.40 -2.27 3.47
CA THR A 44 1.01 -1.45 4.51
C THR A 44 2.06 -0.54 3.88
N PRO A 45 2.51 0.51 4.58
CA PRO A 45 3.62 1.34 4.11
C PRO A 45 4.88 0.52 3.82
N GLU A 46 5.14 -0.53 4.60
CA GLU A 46 6.29 -1.40 4.41
C GLU A 46 6.23 -2.11 3.06
N GLU A 47 5.07 -2.67 2.70
CA GLU A 47 4.90 -3.36 1.41
C GLU A 47 5.04 -2.38 0.23
N ILE A 48 4.47 -1.18 0.33
CA ILE A 48 4.61 -0.15 -0.72
C ILE A 48 6.08 0.28 -0.91
N LEU A 49 6.82 0.39 0.19
CA LEU A 49 8.22 0.78 0.16
C LEU A 49 9.13 -0.36 -0.34
N ARG A 50 8.77 -1.61 0.00
CA ARG A 50 9.47 -2.84 -0.38
C ARG A 50 9.39 -3.12 -1.87
N TYR A 51 8.23 -2.88 -2.50
CA TYR A 51 8.02 -3.19 -3.92
C TYR A 51 8.09 -1.93 -4.79
N GLU A 52 8.83 -2.00 -5.89
CA GLU A 52 9.01 -0.84 -6.79
C GLU A 52 7.82 -0.61 -7.73
N SER A 53 6.99 -1.62 -7.94
CA SER A 53 5.84 -1.56 -8.84
C SER A 53 4.53 -1.94 -8.14
N PHE A 54 3.43 -1.37 -8.64
CA PHE A 54 2.08 -1.68 -8.19
C PHE A 54 1.76 -3.18 -8.35
N ARG A 55 2.21 -3.78 -9.46
CA ARG A 55 2.01 -5.21 -9.72
C ARG A 55 2.71 -6.09 -8.70
N ASP A 56 3.98 -5.82 -8.41
CA ASP A 56 4.74 -6.64 -7.46
C ASP A 56 4.15 -6.52 -6.04
N CYS A 57 3.72 -5.31 -5.66
CA CYS A 57 3.02 -5.09 -4.40
C CYS A 57 1.71 -5.88 -4.33
N ALA A 58 0.85 -5.75 -5.34
CA ALA A 58 -0.42 -6.48 -5.40
C ALA A 58 -0.23 -8.01 -5.43
N GLN A 59 0.73 -8.51 -6.20
CA GLN A 59 1.06 -9.95 -6.28
C GLN A 59 1.70 -10.50 -5.01
N SER A 60 2.32 -9.66 -4.19
CA SER A 60 2.86 -10.09 -2.89
C SER A 60 1.78 -10.27 -1.83
N LEU A 61 0.63 -9.61 -1.99
CA LEU A 61 -0.48 -9.56 -1.03
C LEU A 61 -1.73 -10.30 -1.49
N GLY A 62 -1.80 -10.64 -2.78
CA GLY A 62 -2.89 -11.39 -3.38
C GLY A 62 -2.37 -12.29 -4.49
N ASP A 63 -3.22 -13.23 -4.90
CA ASP A 63 -2.91 -14.06 -6.05
C ASP A 63 -3.02 -13.22 -7.34
N LYS A 64 -2.22 -13.65 -8.32
CA LYS A 64 -1.94 -13.07 -9.63
C LYS A 64 -2.90 -11.97 -10.14
N LEU A 65 -2.41 -10.72 -10.14
CA LEU A 65 -3.00 -9.62 -10.90
C LEU A 65 -2.80 -9.84 -12.40
N GLU A 66 -3.89 -10.00 -13.13
CA GLU A 66 -3.95 -10.11 -14.59
C GLU A 66 -4.49 -8.82 -15.18
N VAL A 67 -3.79 -8.30 -16.19
CA VAL A 67 -4.20 -7.09 -16.89
C VAL A 67 -4.96 -7.51 -18.14
N GLU A 68 -6.23 -7.16 -18.20
CA GLU A 68 -7.14 -7.56 -19.28
C GLU A 68 -7.60 -6.35 -20.09
N GLU A 69 -7.78 -6.54 -21.40
CA GLU A 69 -8.39 -5.52 -22.27
C GLU A 69 -9.91 -5.71 -22.27
N PHE A 70 -10.61 -4.89 -21.48
CA PHE A 70 -12.06 -4.76 -21.55
C PHE A 70 -12.44 -3.42 -22.19
N ASP A 71 -13.60 -3.36 -22.83
CA ASP A 71 -14.16 -2.11 -23.39
C ASP A 71 -14.56 -1.09 -22.30
N ASP A 72 -14.67 -1.52 -21.03
CA ASP A 72 -15.05 -0.66 -19.89
C ASP A 72 -14.01 -0.67 -18.76
N TYR A 73 -14.00 0.42 -17.98
CA TYR A 73 -13.19 0.61 -16.76
C TYR A 73 -13.63 -0.32 -15.61
N ASN A 74 -13.43 -1.61 -15.78
CA ASN A 74 -13.91 -2.63 -14.85
C ASN A 74 -12.78 -3.31 -14.08
N LEU A 75 -13.12 -3.74 -12.87
CA LEU A 75 -12.37 -4.68 -12.05
C LEU A 75 -13.16 -5.99 -12.03
N SER A 76 -12.49 -7.13 -12.20
CA SER A 76 -13.12 -8.45 -12.13
C SER A 76 -12.43 -9.33 -11.09
N LYS A 77 -13.23 -10.12 -10.37
CA LYS A 77 -12.77 -11.14 -9.44
C LYS A 77 -13.22 -12.48 -10.00
N SER A 78 -12.33 -13.23 -10.64
CA SER A 78 -12.63 -14.61 -11.08
C SER A 78 -12.47 -15.57 -9.90
N THR A 79 -13.40 -16.51 -9.79
CA THR A 79 -13.55 -17.38 -8.62
C THR A 79 -12.54 -18.53 -8.62
N GLU A 80 -12.16 -18.92 -7.41
CA GLU A 80 -11.09 -19.83 -7.02
C GLU A 80 -11.08 -21.19 -7.75
N GLU A 81 -10.01 -21.46 -8.51
CA GLU A 81 -9.40 -22.78 -8.43
C GLU A 81 -8.52 -22.80 -7.17
N ILE A 82 -8.70 -23.83 -6.35
CA ILE A 82 -8.15 -24.00 -4.99
C ILE A 82 -6.78 -23.32 -4.82
N GLY A 83 -6.77 -22.19 -4.09
CA GLY A 83 -5.56 -21.48 -3.67
C GLY A 83 -4.99 -20.45 -4.65
N LYS A 84 -5.71 -20.06 -5.71
CA LYS A 84 -5.32 -18.93 -6.58
C LYS A 84 -6.53 -18.06 -6.95
N ARG A 85 -6.53 -16.81 -6.47
CA ARG A 85 -7.43 -15.75 -6.94
C ARG A 85 -6.83 -15.06 -8.18
N GLU A 86 -7.56 -15.05 -9.29
CA GLU A 86 -7.17 -14.23 -10.44
C GLU A 86 -7.90 -12.88 -10.36
N LEU A 87 -7.13 -11.80 -10.38
CA LEU A 87 -7.65 -10.44 -10.22
C LEU A 87 -7.49 -9.72 -11.55
N GLY A 88 -8.60 -9.50 -12.25
CA GLY A 88 -8.61 -8.82 -13.54
C GLY A 88 -8.72 -7.31 -13.37
N ILE A 89 -7.78 -6.58 -13.96
CA ILE A 89 -7.79 -5.11 -13.99
C ILE A 89 -7.66 -4.62 -15.44
N ASN A 90 -8.53 -3.68 -15.83
CA ASN A 90 -8.43 -3.05 -17.15
C ASN A 90 -7.09 -2.32 -17.34
N THR A 91 -6.46 -2.42 -18.51
CA THR A 91 -5.19 -1.74 -18.84
C THR A 91 -5.16 -0.25 -18.50
N SER A 92 -6.24 0.49 -18.78
CA SER A 92 -6.31 1.93 -18.49
C SER A 92 -6.34 2.21 -16.99
N ARG A 93 -7.04 1.36 -16.22
CA ARG A 93 -7.11 1.46 -14.76
C ARG A 93 -5.78 1.05 -14.13
N TYR A 94 -5.21 -0.07 -14.55
CA TYR A 94 -3.90 -0.53 -14.12
C TYR A 94 -2.81 0.52 -14.33
N LYS A 95 -2.80 1.20 -15.48
CA LYS A 95 -1.84 2.28 -15.74
C LYS A 95 -2.02 3.44 -14.76
N LYS A 96 -3.26 3.87 -14.52
CA LYS A 96 -3.56 4.94 -13.57
C LYS A 96 -3.11 4.57 -12.16
N ASP A 97 -3.42 3.36 -11.72
CA ASP A 97 -3.10 2.89 -10.36
C ASP A 97 -1.58 2.69 -10.21
N SER A 98 -0.90 2.25 -11.27
CA SER A 98 0.57 2.18 -11.31
C SER A 98 1.22 3.56 -11.21
N ASP A 99 0.70 4.55 -11.93
CA ASP A 99 1.19 5.93 -11.87
C ASP A 99 0.93 6.56 -10.48
N GLU A 100 -0.22 6.27 -9.87
CA GLU A 100 -0.56 6.73 -8.52
C GLU A 100 0.32 6.05 -7.46
N TYR A 101 0.56 4.74 -7.59
CA TYR A 101 1.46 3.98 -6.73
C TYR A 101 2.87 4.58 -6.69
N LEU A 102 3.43 4.89 -7.86
CA LEU A 102 4.77 5.48 -7.95
C LEU A 102 4.85 6.86 -7.29
N LYS A 103 3.78 7.67 -7.37
CA LYS A 103 3.70 8.96 -6.67
C LYS A 103 3.69 8.78 -5.16
N ILE A 104 2.87 7.87 -4.65
CA ILE A 104 2.78 7.56 -3.23
C ILE A 104 4.10 7.03 -2.70
N ARG A 105 4.70 6.07 -3.41
CA ARG A 105 6.00 5.51 -3.02
C ARG A 105 7.06 6.61 -2.95
N LYS A 106 7.07 7.54 -3.92
CA LYS A 106 7.97 8.68 -3.90
C LYS A 106 7.72 9.58 -2.68
N GLU A 107 6.47 9.91 -2.38
CA GLU A 107 6.11 10.72 -1.21
C GLU A 107 6.51 10.04 0.11
N MET A 108 6.34 8.73 0.22
CA MET A 108 6.82 7.95 1.38
C MET A 108 8.34 7.99 1.53
N LEU A 109 9.11 7.91 0.43
CA LEU A 109 10.57 8.05 0.47
C LEU A 109 11.00 9.47 0.90
N GLU A 110 10.25 10.50 0.50
CA GLU A 110 10.47 11.88 0.95
C GLU A 110 10.18 12.02 2.46
N ILE A 111 9.14 11.35 2.97
CA ILE A 111 8.86 11.26 4.41
C ILE A 111 10.02 10.56 5.15
N LEU A 112 10.47 9.39 4.69
CA LEU A 112 11.64 8.71 5.31
C LEU A 112 12.87 9.62 5.37
N SER A 113 13.13 10.36 4.29
CA SER A 113 14.23 11.32 4.20
C SER A 113 14.10 12.46 5.22
N LYS A 114 12.89 12.98 5.46
CA LYS A 114 12.60 14.00 6.49
C LYS A 114 12.96 13.51 7.89
N TYR A 115 12.82 12.21 8.16
CA TYR A 115 13.17 11.58 9.44
C TYR A 115 14.61 11.06 9.49
N ASN A 116 15.43 11.27 8.45
CA ASN A 116 16.79 10.72 8.29
C ASN A 116 16.84 9.19 8.43
N ILE A 117 15.81 8.49 7.94
CA ILE A 117 15.74 7.03 7.92
C ILE A 117 15.94 6.57 6.47
N SER A 118 16.86 5.64 6.25
CA SER A 118 17.01 5.03 4.92
C SER A 118 15.90 4.00 4.68
N LEU A 119 15.61 3.70 3.41
CA LEU A 119 14.68 2.63 3.05
C LEU A 119 15.11 1.29 3.66
N GLU A 120 16.39 0.96 3.60
CA GLU A 120 16.94 -0.28 4.17
C GLU A 120 16.77 -0.32 5.69
N ASP A 121 17.03 0.79 6.38
CA ASP A 121 16.84 0.86 7.84
C ASP A 121 15.37 0.74 8.23
N PHE A 122 14.44 1.20 7.40
CA PHE A 122 13.01 1.07 7.66
C PHE A 122 12.54 -0.38 7.47
N LEU A 123 12.99 -1.05 6.41
CA LEU A 123 12.57 -2.42 6.07
C LEU A 123 13.21 -3.51 6.94
N ASN A 124 14.27 -3.20 7.70
CA ASN A 124 14.98 -4.16 8.56
C ASN A 124 14.67 -4.01 10.06
N ARG A 125 13.71 -3.15 10.43
CA ARG A 125 13.24 -2.99 11.83
C ARG A 125 12.23 -4.06 12.20
#